data_AF-A0A350WYI6-F1
#
_entry.id   AF-A0A350WYI6-F1
#
_cell.length_a   1.000
_cell.length_b   1.000
_cell.length_c   1.000
_cell.angle_alpha   90.00
_cell.angle_beta   90.00
_cell.angle_gamma   90.00
#
_symmetry.space_group_name_H-M   'P 1'
#
loop_
_entity.id
_entity.type
_entity.pdbx_description
1 polymer ?
#
loop_
_entity_poly.entity_id
_entity_poly.type
_entity_poly.pdbx_seq_one_letter_code
_entity_poly.pdbx_strand_id
1 'polypeptide(L)'
;FDEEVYNYFTDYVLNQPADRLMWGAGRVEGHENLFATIKSLLDKYEEETPDLTTEIAALKAAEQNQKQLLEDSVKSETESVAQLTAQLKNLIQ
;
A
#
# COMPACT_ATOMS: atom_id res chain seq x y z
N PHE A 1 -5.15 17.49 12.44
CA PHE A 1 -4.79 16.32 11.59
C PHE A 1 -3.67 16.84 10.74
N ASP A 2 -2.45 16.52 11.17
CA ASP A 2 -1.26 17.27 10.78
C ASP A 2 -0.37 16.37 9.95
N GLU A 3 0.17 16.93 8.87
CA GLU A 3 0.95 16.17 7.90
C GLU A 3 2.21 15.58 8.52
N GLU A 4 2.85 16.31 9.42
CA GLU A 4 4.03 15.86 10.14
C GLU A 4 3.75 14.60 10.98
N VAL A 5 2.60 14.58 11.68
CA VAL A 5 2.18 13.43 12.48
C VAL A 5 1.84 12.24 11.58
N TYR A 6 1.14 12.49 10.47
CA TYR A 6 0.83 11.46 9.47
C TYR A 6 2.09 10.84 8.87
N ASN A 7 3.04 11.66 8.45
CA ASN A 7 4.30 11.22 7.85
C ASN A 7 5.14 10.46 8.87
N TYR A 8 5.24 10.94 10.13
CA TYR A 8 5.97 10.24 11.18
C TYR A 8 5.47 8.80 11.39
N PHE A 9 4.15 8.60 11.47
CA PHE A 9 3.59 7.26 11.65
C PHE A 9 3.71 6.40 10.39
N THR A 10 3.56 7.01 9.21
CA THR A 10 3.79 6.33 7.92
C THR A 10 5.23 5.81 7.84
N ASP A 11 6.21 6.67 8.08
CA ASP A 11 7.63 6.33 8.06
C ASP A 11 7.99 5.31 9.14
N TYR A 12 7.41 5.44 10.33
CA TYR A 12 7.61 4.50 11.42
C TYR A 12 7.19 3.06 11.04
N VAL A 13 6.12 2.94 10.25
CA VAL A 13 5.61 1.64 9.79
C VAL A 13 6.42 1.13 8.60
N LEU A 14 6.68 1.98 7.61
CA LEU A 14 7.34 1.56 6.35
C LEU A 14 8.85 1.31 6.50
N ASN A 15 9.55 2.12 7.30
CA ASN A 15 11.01 2.10 7.43
C ASN A 15 11.48 1.47 8.74
N GLN A 16 10.67 0.58 9.33
CA GLN A 16 11.03 -0.06 10.60
C GLN A 16 12.24 -1.00 10.42
N PRO A 17 13.28 -0.91 11.28
CA PRO A 17 14.42 -1.82 11.19
C PRO A 17 14.00 -3.25 11.54
N ALA A 18 14.60 -4.22 10.84
CA ALA A 18 14.21 -5.63 10.87
C ALA A 18 14.43 -6.33 12.22
N ASP A 19 15.26 -5.74 13.09
CA ASP A 19 15.53 -6.22 14.45
C ASP A 19 14.40 -5.89 15.44
N ARG A 20 13.48 -4.99 15.08
CA ARG A 20 12.35 -4.60 15.90
C ARG A 20 11.16 -5.51 15.59
N LEU A 21 10.83 -6.40 16.54
CA LEU A 21 9.77 -7.43 16.52
C LEU A 21 8.31 -6.91 16.43
N MET A 22 8.09 -5.73 15.84
CA MET A 22 6.77 -5.15 15.65
C MET A 22 6.32 -5.26 14.19
N TRP A 23 5.09 -4.79 13.93
CA TRP A 23 4.28 -4.97 12.74
C TRP A 23 4.75 -4.22 11.48
N GLY A 24 5.98 -3.66 11.43
CA GLY A 24 6.38 -2.72 10.38
C GLY A 24 7.23 -3.30 9.24
N ALA A 25 8.30 -4.03 9.54
CA ALA A 25 9.32 -4.34 8.54
C ALA A 25 8.80 -5.27 7.43
N GLY A 26 8.58 -4.72 6.23
CA GLY A 26 8.19 -5.45 5.03
C GLY A 26 6.78 -6.04 5.05
N ARG A 27 5.91 -5.60 5.97
CA ARG A 27 4.53 -6.11 6.09
C ARG A 27 3.46 -5.22 5.46
N VAL A 28 3.79 -3.95 5.21
CA VAL A 28 2.91 -3.00 4.53
C VAL A 28 3.41 -2.82 3.11
N GLU A 29 2.85 -3.59 2.19
CA GLU A 29 3.07 -3.46 0.76
C GLU A 29 2.04 -2.52 0.14
N GLY A 30 2.44 -1.74 -0.87
CA GLY A 30 1.52 -0.88 -1.61
C GLY A 30 0.89 0.22 -0.77
N HIS A 31 1.68 0.94 0.04
CA HIS A 31 1.12 2.09 0.77
C HIS A 31 0.62 3.15 -0.21
N GLU A 32 -0.64 3.57 -0.01
CA GLU A 32 -1.29 4.65 -0.75
C GLU A 32 -1.40 5.88 0.17
N ASN A 33 -0.84 7.00 -0.27
CA ASN A 33 -0.89 8.24 0.50
C ASN A 33 -2.25 8.92 0.33
N LEU A 34 -3.10 8.80 1.35
CA LEU A 34 -4.43 9.40 1.39
C LEU A 34 -4.51 10.65 2.27
N PHE A 35 -3.38 11.22 2.71
CA PHE A 35 -3.37 12.38 3.60
C PHE A 35 -4.18 13.55 3.01
N ALA A 36 -3.87 13.93 1.77
CA ALA A 36 -4.54 15.04 1.09
C ALA A 36 -6.05 14.79 0.94
N THR A 37 -6.44 13.56 0.62
CA THR A 37 -7.85 13.15 0.51
C THR A 37 -8.57 13.31 1.85
N ILE A 38 -7.99 12.79 2.94
CA ILE A 38 -8.58 12.89 4.28
C ILE A 38 -8.65 14.35 4.73
N LYS A 39 -7.59 15.13 4.47
CA LYS A 39 -7.56 16.55 4.83
C LYS A 39 -8.66 17.33 4.11
N SER A 40 -8.83 17.11 2.82
CA SER A 40 -9.88 17.73 2.02
C SER A 40 -11.29 17.33 2.50
N LEU A 41 -11.50 16.06 2.87
CA LEU A 41 -12.76 15.61 3.45
C LEU A 41 -13.07 16.28 4.80
N LEU A 42 -12.05 16.47 5.65
CA LEU A 42 -12.22 17.16 6.93
C LEU A 42 -12.57 18.64 6.73
N ASP A 43 -11.95 19.29 5.75
CA ASP A 43 -12.22 20.71 5.47
C ASP A 43 -13.63 20.92 4.90
N LYS A 44 -14.14 19.95 4.14
CA LYS A 44 -15.49 19.94 3.55
C LYS A 44 -16.59 19.42 4.49
N TYR A 45 -16.24 19.02 5.72
CA TYR A 45 -17.15 18.31 6.62
C TYR A 45 -18.39 19.14 7.03
N GLU A 46 -18.23 20.46 7.14
CA GLU A 46 -19.30 21.38 7.55
C GLU A 46 -20.13 21.91 6.37
N GLU A 47 -19.77 21.58 5.12
CA GLU A 47 -20.51 22.01 3.94
C GLU A 47 -21.83 21.22 3.82
N GLU A 48 -22.96 21.89 3.54
CA GLU A 48 -24.25 21.22 3.36
C GLU A 48 -24.27 20.34 2.09
N THR A 49 -23.53 20.73 1.04
CA THR A 49 -23.42 20.01 -0.23
C THR A 49 -21.99 20.08 -0.80
N PRO A 50 -21.03 19.33 -0.23
CA PRO A 50 -19.65 19.36 -0.70
C PRO A 50 -19.48 18.65 -2.04
N ASP A 51 -18.67 19.23 -2.92
CA ASP A 51 -18.20 18.53 -4.12
C ASP A 51 -17.07 17.56 -3.75
N LEU A 52 -17.32 16.27 -3.89
CA LEU A 52 -16.39 15.18 -3.55
C LEU A 52 -15.73 14.53 -4.77
N THR A 53 -15.84 15.14 -5.95
CA THR A 53 -15.36 14.56 -7.21
C THR A 53 -13.86 14.25 -7.17
N THR A 54 -13.07 15.11 -6.52
CA THR A 54 -11.61 14.96 -6.43
C THR A 54 -11.22 13.79 -5.53
N GLU A 55 -11.86 13.66 -4.38
CA GLU A 55 -11.63 12.60 -3.40
C GLU A 55 -12.03 11.24 -3.96
N ILE A 56 -13.17 11.19 -4.66
CA ILE A 56 -13.62 9.98 -5.35
C ILE A 56 -12.61 9.57 -6.43
N ALA A 57 -12.09 10.53 -7.20
CA ALA A 57 -11.08 10.23 -8.22
C ALA A 57 -9.77 9.72 -7.59
N ALA A 58 -9.32 10.33 -6.49
CA ALA A 58 -8.13 9.89 -5.76
C ALA A 58 -8.29 8.46 -5.21
N LEU A 59 -9.44 8.14 -4.61
CA LEU A 59 -9.73 6.80 -4.10
C LEU A 59 -9.81 5.74 -5.21
N LYS A 60 -10.38 6.09 -6.36
CA LYS A 60 -10.41 5.19 -7.54
C LYS A 60 -9.01 4.94 -8.09
N ALA A 61 -8.14 5.96 -8.12
CA ALA A 61 -6.76 5.79 -8.53
C ALA A 61 -5.99 4.87 -7.56
N ALA A 62 -6.13 5.08 -6.25
CA ALA A 62 -5.54 4.21 -5.24
C ALA A 62 -6.05 2.76 -5.34
N GLU A 63 -7.35 2.56 -5.58
CA GLU A 63 -7.92 1.23 -5.82
C GLU A 63 -7.32 0.56 -7.07
N GLN A 64 -7.17 1.30 -8.16
CA GLN A 64 -6.57 0.81 -9.41
C GLN A 64 -5.11 0.38 -9.20
N ASN A 65 -4.32 1.22 -8.51
CA ASN A 65 -2.92 0.92 -8.20
C ASN A 65 -2.79 -0.37 -7.37
N GLN A 66 -3.62 -0.53 -6.34
CA GLN A 66 -3.60 -1.71 -5.49
C GLN A 66 -4.00 -2.99 -6.23
N LYS A 67 -4.95 -2.91 -7.15
CA LYS A 67 -5.29 -4.04 -8.03
C LYS A 67 -4.12 -4.43 -8.92
N GLN A 68 -3.46 -3.44 -9.52
CA GLN A 68 -2.28 -3.71 -10.36
C GLN A 68 -1.15 -4.34 -9.56
N LEU A 69 -0.87 -3.82 -8.36
CA LEU A 69 0.13 -4.38 -7.47
C LEU A 69 -0.18 -5.83 -7.11
N LEU A 70 -1.44 -6.14 -6.79
CA LEU A 70 -1.87 -7.51 -6.50
C LEU A 70 -1.63 -8.45 -7.69
N GLU A 71 -2.00 -8.02 -8.90
CA GLU A 71 -1.78 -8.81 -10.12
C GLU A 71 -0.29 -9.08 -10.36
N ASP A 72 0.55 -8.06 -10.18
CA ASP A 72 2.00 -8.17 -10.36
C ASP A 72 2.64 -9.08 -9.29
N SER A 73 2.22 -8.96 -8.03
CA SER A 73 2.70 -9.81 -6.94
C SER A 73 2.32 -11.28 -7.18
N VAL A 74 1.06 -11.58 -7.51
CA VAL A 74 0.61 -12.94 -7.80
C VAL A 74 1.40 -13.55 -8.95
N LYS A 75 1.66 -12.76 -10.00
CA LYS A 75 2.46 -13.21 -11.15
C LYS A 75 3.90 -13.53 -10.73
N SER A 76 4.55 -12.61 -10.00
CA SER A 76 5.93 -12.79 -9.55
C SER A 76 6.10 -13.98 -8.61
N GLU A 77 5.16 -14.17 -7.67
CA GLU A 77 5.15 -15.31 -6.76
C GLU A 77 4.96 -16.63 -7.53
N THR A 78 4.04 -16.66 -8.50
CA THR A 78 3.80 -17.85 -9.34
C THR A 78 5.05 -18.23 -10.13
N GLU A 79 5.73 -17.25 -10.73
CA GLU A 79 6.99 -17.44 -11.45
C GLU A 79 8.10 -17.96 -10.52
N SER A 80 8.19 -17.41 -9.32
CA SER A 80 9.18 -17.83 -8.31
C SER A 80 8.96 -19.27 -7.86
N VAL A 81 7.70 -19.66 -7.60
CA VAL A 81 7.35 -21.06 -7.24
C VAL A 81 7.65 -22.02 -8.39
N ALA A 82 7.37 -21.61 -9.64
CA ALA A 82 7.68 -22.42 -10.81
C ALA A 82 9.20 -22.64 -10.98
N GLN A 83 10.00 -21.59 -10.78
CA GLN A 83 11.46 -21.67 -10.82
C GLN A 83 12.01 -22.58 -9.72
N LEU A 84 11.56 -22.43 -8.48
CA LEU A 84 11.94 -23.30 -7.36
C LEU A 84 11.58 -24.76 -7.65
N THR A 85 10.40 -25.01 -8.22
CA THR A 85 9.97 -26.36 -8.61
C THR A 85 10.90 -26.96 -9.68
N ALA A 86 11.31 -26.18 -10.67
CA ALA A 86 12.25 -26.63 -11.70
C ALA A 86 13.64 -26.95 -11.11
N GLN A 87 14.15 -26.10 -10.22
CA GLN A 87 15.44 -26.33 -9.55
C GLN A 87 15.41 -27.59 -8.68
N LEU A 88 14.34 -27.82 -7.91
CA LEU A 88 14.18 -29.01 -7.09
C LEU A 88 14.12 -30.30 -7.94
N LYS A 89 13.40 -30.28 -9.08
CA LYS A 89 13.36 -31.42 -10.00
C LYS A 89 14.74 -31.78 -10.54
N ASN A 90 15.57 -30.78 -10.86
CA ASN A 90 16.93 -31.00 -11.36
C ASN A 90 17.88 -31.59 -10.31
N LEU A 91 17.58 -31.46 -9.01
CA LEU A 91 18.41 -32.02 -7.91
C LEU A 91 18.06 -33.47 -7.57
N ILE A 92 16.90 -33.96 -8.00
CA ILE A 92 16.39 -35.31 -7.70
C ILE A 92 16.62 -36.27 -8.89
N GLN A 93 17.06 -35.75 -10.05
CA GLN A 93 17.57 -36.53 -11.20
C GLN A 93 19.05 -36.84 -11.05
#